data_AF-A0A2U3CF61-F1
#
_entry.id   AF-A0A2U3CF61-F1
#
_cell.length_a   1.000
_cell.length_b   1.000
_cell.length_c   1.000
_cell.angle_alpha   90.00
_cell.angle_beta   90.00
_cell.angle_gamma   90.00
#
_symmetry.space_group_name_H-M   'P 1'
#
loop_
_entity.id
_entity.type
_entity.pdbx_description
1 polymer ?
#
loop_
_entity_poly.entity_id
_entity_poly.type
_entity_poly.pdbx_seq_one_letter_code
_entity_poly.pdbx_strand_id
1 'polypeptide(L)'
;MKKFSVSNFLTDTEINDDVCITGPSAADGNFRAFSLVLDADFLVKSELKTTQGSIEAKANLQVGTNLISAGNIIVKKSCQVGGSIAGKNIKFSGLHTSAQSINATTVSLGQNITIQNGITASKSIYLILNPRKRKVRVGGAIEAPSITIVFGVFFTKWSNLSNIISKRIGSGVRVKKGFNIGNLSIKTKKLTIKTRHPPERVEIDFSNSDIEAKEIEIVQVH
;
A
#
# COMPACT_ATOMS: atom_id res chain seq x y z
N MET A 1 7.48 -3.84 27.78
CA MET A 1 6.68 -4.63 26.82
C MET A 1 5.88 -5.72 27.51
N LYS A 2 4.57 -5.49 27.67
CA LYS A 2 3.59 -6.45 28.19
C LYS A 2 3.13 -7.40 27.09
N LYS A 3 3.01 -8.69 27.41
CA LYS A 3 2.53 -9.72 26.47
C LYS A 3 1.13 -10.16 26.86
N PHE A 4 0.24 -10.25 25.88
CA PHE A 4 -1.11 -10.75 26.04
C PHE A 4 -1.33 -11.92 25.09
N SER A 5 -1.75 -13.06 25.65
CA SER A 5 -2.13 -14.25 24.91
C SER A 5 -3.62 -14.47 25.10
N VAL A 6 -4.41 -14.36 24.03
CA VAL A 6 -5.88 -14.43 24.02
C VAL A 6 -6.52 -13.47 25.04
N SER A 7 -6.90 -12.29 24.58
CA SER A 7 -7.54 -11.30 25.45
C SER A 7 -8.72 -10.63 24.75
N ASN A 8 -9.86 -10.62 25.44
CA ASN A 8 -11.02 -9.82 25.06
C ASN A 8 -11.06 -8.59 25.96
N PHE A 9 -10.72 -7.45 25.38
CA PHE A 9 -10.80 -6.15 26.03
C PHE A 9 -12.23 -5.63 25.87
N LEU A 10 -13.06 -5.84 26.90
CA LEU A 10 -14.50 -5.58 26.86
C LEU A 10 -14.86 -4.09 26.88
N THR A 11 -13.90 -3.22 27.14
CA THR A 11 -14.07 -1.76 27.21
C THR A 11 -12.91 -1.07 26.50
N ASP A 12 -12.99 0.26 26.40
CA ASP A 12 -11.83 1.09 26.09
C ASP A 12 -10.64 0.67 26.95
N THR A 13 -9.50 0.47 26.29
CA THR A 13 -8.28 -0.04 26.90
C THR A 13 -7.12 0.88 26.59
N GLU A 14 -6.46 1.35 27.65
CA GLU A 14 -5.25 2.14 27.57
C GLU A 14 -4.14 1.48 28.38
N ILE A 15 -3.02 1.21 27.72
CA ILE A 15 -1.85 0.57 28.32
C ILE A 15 -0.65 1.50 28.12
N ASN A 16 -0.17 2.10 29.20
CA ASN A 16 1.01 2.97 29.21
C ASN A 16 2.33 2.17 29.17
N ASP A 17 2.44 1.23 28.23
CA ASP A 17 3.61 0.40 27.96
C ASP A 17 3.54 -0.08 26.50
N ASP A 18 4.63 -0.64 26.00
CA ASP A 18 4.63 -1.41 24.76
C ASP A 18 3.81 -2.69 24.96
N VAL A 19 2.99 -3.03 23.98
CA VAL A 19 2.12 -4.20 24.00
C VAL A 19 2.51 -5.16 22.90
N CYS A 20 2.56 -6.46 23.22
CA CYS A 20 2.67 -7.54 22.26
C CYS A 20 1.47 -8.48 22.39
N ILE A 21 0.69 -8.61 21.32
CA ILE A 21 -0.44 -9.55 21.23
C ILE A 21 0.05 -10.82 20.53
N THR A 22 0.12 -11.91 21.28
CA THR A 22 0.68 -13.19 20.82
C THR A 22 -0.38 -14.25 20.53
N GLY A 23 -1.64 -14.02 20.92
CA GLY A 23 -2.79 -14.88 20.60
C GLY A 23 -3.97 -14.07 20.06
N PRO A 24 -4.92 -14.69 19.33
CA PRO A 24 -6.08 -13.99 18.77
C PRO A 24 -6.80 -13.19 19.85
N SER A 25 -7.01 -11.90 19.60
CA SER A 25 -7.54 -10.97 20.61
C SER A 25 -8.51 -9.98 19.98
N ALA A 26 -9.38 -9.39 20.80
CA ALA A 26 -10.31 -8.37 20.36
C ALA A 26 -10.46 -7.26 21.41
N ALA A 27 -10.73 -6.03 20.94
CA ALA A 27 -11.14 -4.90 21.77
C ALA A 27 -12.49 -4.35 21.30
N ASP A 28 -13.49 -4.34 22.19
CA ASP A 28 -14.84 -3.87 21.89
C ASP A 28 -14.94 -2.33 21.91
N GLY A 29 -13.91 -1.64 22.39
CA GLY A 29 -13.80 -0.19 22.39
C GLY A 29 -12.58 0.33 21.62
N ASN A 30 -12.04 1.44 22.10
CA ASN A 30 -10.76 1.97 21.68
C ASN A 30 -9.61 1.18 22.30
N PHE A 31 -8.51 1.03 21.56
CA PHE A 31 -7.28 0.43 22.07
C PHE A 31 -6.11 1.41 21.93
N ARG A 32 -5.45 1.69 23.04
CA ARG A 32 -4.32 2.63 23.13
C ARG A 32 -3.13 1.97 23.82
N ALA A 33 -1.95 2.12 23.21
CA ALA A 33 -0.69 1.65 23.76
C ALA A 33 0.47 2.61 23.45
N PHE A 34 1.65 2.44 24.06
CA PHE A 34 2.84 3.18 23.64
C PHE A 34 3.32 2.71 22.27
N SER A 35 3.55 1.40 22.13
CA SER A 35 3.77 0.70 20.86
C SER A 35 2.98 -0.59 20.84
N LEU A 36 2.76 -1.15 19.65
CA LEU A 36 2.02 -2.39 19.49
C LEU A 36 2.72 -3.33 18.49
N VAL A 37 2.97 -4.56 18.93
CA VAL A 37 3.39 -5.67 18.07
C VAL A 37 2.28 -6.72 18.05
N LEU A 38 1.84 -7.10 16.86
CA LEU A 38 0.78 -8.10 16.67
C LEU A 38 1.35 -9.33 15.97
N ASP A 39 1.63 -10.37 16.76
CA ASP A 39 2.04 -11.68 16.26
C ASP A 39 0.83 -12.58 15.96
N ALA A 40 -0.36 -12.23 16.46
CA ALA A 40 -1.63 -12.87 16.18
C ALA A 40 -2.70 -11.87 15.72
N ASP A 41 -3.78 -12.39 15.14
CA ASP A 41 -4.87 -11.57 14.58
C ASP A 41 -5.51 -10.72 15.69
N PHE A 42 -5.75 -9.44 15.38
CA PHE A 42 -6.29 -8.48 16.34
C PHE A 42 -7.42 -7.66 15.72
N LEU A 43 -8.56 -7.66 16.40
CA LEU A 43 -9.75 -6.90 16.04
C LEU A 43 -9.95 -5.76 17.04
N VAL A 44 -10.05 -4.53 16.56
CA VAL A 44 -10.42 -3.36 17.38
C VAL A 44 -11.69 -2.76 16.80
N LYS A 45 -12.75 -2.64 17.59
CA LYS A 45 -14.06 -2.22 17.05
C LYS A 45 -14.09 -0.75 16.66
N SER A 46 -13.41 0.12 17.42
CA SER A 46 -13.46 1.57 17.22
C SER A 46 -12.15 2.15 16.71
N GLU A 47 -11.21 2.50 17.62
CA GLU A 47 -9.95 3.16 17.29
C GLU A 47 -8.75 2.38 17.80
N LEU A 48 -7.70 2.32 16.99
CA LEU A 48 -6.39 1.83 17.40
C LEU A 48 -5.37 2.96 17.32
N LYS A 49 -4.81 3.36 18.47
CA LYS A 49 -3.86 4.47 18.54
C LYS A 49 -2.61 4.10 19.32
N THR A 50 -1.45 4.55 18.83
CA THR A 50 -0.24 4.62 19.64
C THR A 50 0.07 6.07 20.01
N THR A 51 0.52 6.30 21.25
CA THR A 51 0.82 7.66 21.74
C THR A 51 2.20 8.15 21.33
N GLN A 52 3.18 7.24 21.20
CA GLN A 52 4.57 7.59 20.87
C GLN A 52 5.23 6.65 19.85
N GLY A 53 4.84 5.37 19.88
CA GLY A 53 5.54 4.30 19.18
C GLY A 53 4.89 3.85 17.88
N SER A 54 5.27 2.65 17.45
CA SER A 54 4.84 2.05 16.18
C SER A 54 3.80 0.95 16.37
N ILE A 55 3.05 0.70 15.30
CA ILE A 55 2.27 -0.54 15.12
C ILE A 55 3.05 -1.42 14.15
N GLU A 56 3.47 -2.59 14.58
CA GLU A 56 3.95 -3.66 13.72
C GLU A 56 3.00 -4.85 13.78
N ALA A 57 2.24 -5.09 12.71
CA ALA A 57 1.38 -6.26 12.61
C ALA A 57 1.98 -7.30 11.67
N LYS A 58 2.41 -8.43 12.25
CA LYS A 58 2.81 -9.62 11.50
C LYS A 58 1.59 -10.46 11.10
N ALA A 59 0.48 -10.30 11.81
CA ALA A 59 -0.80 -10.96 11.59
C ALA A 59 -1.87 -10.04 10.97
N ASN A 60 -3.12 -10.49 10.88
CA ASN A 60 -4.21 -9.66 10.38
C ASN A 60 -4.58 -8.60 11.40
N LEU A 61 -4.78 -7.37 10.93
CA LEU A 61 -5.26 -6.25 11.73
C LEU A 61 -6.58 -5.75 11.15
N GLN A 62 -7.63 -5.77 11.96
CA GLN A 62 -8.92 -5.21 11.61
C GLN A 62 -9.30 -4.12 12.61
N VAL A 63 -9.66 -2.96 12.10
CA VAL A 63 -10.16 -1.83 12.88
C VAL A 63 -11.51 -1.41 12.31
N GLY A 64 -12.54 -1.43 13.14
CA GLY A 64 -13.93 -1.27 12.71
C GLY A 64 -14.20 0.10 12.12
N THR A 65 -14.57 1.09 12.91
CA THR A 65 -15.21 2.30 12.37
C THR A 65 -14.31 3.50 12.14
N ASN A 66 -13.32 3.75 12.99
CA ASN A 66 -12.80 5.12 13.10
C ASN A 66 -11.41 5.31 12.48
N LEU A 67 -10.38 4.78 13.13
CA LEU A 67 -9.02 5.25 12.85
C LEU A 67 -7.95 4.27 13.33
N ILE A 68 -6.90 4.14 12.52
CA ILE A 68 -5.57 3.76 13.00
C ILE A 68 -4.69 5.00 13.04
N SER A 69 -4.08 5.32 14.18
CA SER A 69 -3.15 6.45 14.32
C SER A 69 -1.87 6.03 15.05
N ALA A 70 -0.73 6.06 14.36
CA ALA A 70 0.57 5.75 14.98
C ALA A 70 1.74 6.49 14.30
N GLY A 71 2.87 6.61 14.99
CA GLY A 71 4.09 7.18 14.40
C GLY A 71 4.54 6.41 13.16
N ASN A 72 4.71 5.09 13.29
CA ASN A 72 4.99 4.20 12.18
C ASN A 72 3.98 3.06 12.17
N ILE A 73 3.47 2.68 11.00
CA ILE A 73 2.54 1.57 10.82
C ILE A 73 3.15 0.61 9.81
N ILE A 74 3.40 -0.62 10.21
CA ILE A 74 3.90 -1.68 9.34
C ILE A 74 2.95 -2.87 9.46
N VAL A 75 2.22 -3.20 8.40
CA VAL A 75 1.38 -4.41 8.36
C VAL A 75 1.88 -5.34 7.27
N LYS A 76 2.27 -6.55 7.69
CA LYS A 76 2.87 -7.56 6.83
C LYS A 76 1.84 -8.52 6.21
N LYS A 77 0.64 -8.64 6.78
CA LYS A 77 -0.39 -9.60 6.34
C LYS A 77 -1.62 -8.94 5.74
N SER A 78 -2.67 -8.63 6.50
CA SER A 78 -3.85 -7.91 5.97
C SER A 78 -4.22 -6.80 6.93
N CYS A 79 -4.65 -5.67 6.38
CA CYS A 79 -5.12 -4.52 7.15
C CYS A 79 -6.49 -4.11 6.62
N GLN A 80 -7.52 -4.13 7.47
CA GLN A 80 -8.84 -3.63 7.13
C GLN A 80 -9.25 -2.57 8.13
N VAL A 81 -9.52 -1.37 7.64
CA VAL A 81 -9.95 -0.24 8.45
C VAL A 81 -11.23 0.31 7.84
N GLY A 82 -12.33 0.37 8.59
CA GLY A 82 -13.56 0.96 8.06
C GLY A 82 -13.54 2.49 8.00
N GLY A 83 -12.56 3.11 8.67
CA GLY A 83 -12.27 4.54 8.64
C GLY A 83 -10.89 4.88 8.04
N SER A 84 -10.23 5.90 8.58
CA SER A 84 -8.97 6.43 8.05
C SER A 84 -7.73 5.78 8.67
N ILE A 85 -6.58 5.93 8.02
CA ILE A 85 -5.28 5.53 8.55
C ILE A 85 -4.36 6.76 8.54
N ALA A 86 -3.83 7.12 9.70
CA ALA A 86 -2.95 8.26 9.88
C ALA A 86 -1.61 7.86 10.51
N GLY A 87 -0.49 8.42 10.01
CA GLY A 87 0.81 8.21 10.64
C GLY A 87 1.96 8.94 9.98
N LYS A 88 3.19 8.80 10.49
CA LYS A 88 4.38 9.36 9.79
C LYS A 88 4.80 8.45 8.65
N ASN A 89 5.06 7.18 8.93
CA ASN A 89 5.47 6.21 7.90
C ASN A 89 4.52 5.02 7.89
N ILE A 90 3.83 4.81 6.77
CA ILE A 90 2.89 3.71 6.59
C ILE A 90 3.46 2.75 5.56
N LYS A 91 3.59 1.47 5.92
CA LYS A 91 4.04 0.40 5.04
C LYS A 91 3.11 -0.79 5.13
N PHE A 92 2.40 -1.06 4.05
CA PHE A 92 1.58 -2.25 3.90
C PHE A 92 2.19 -3.17 2.85
N SER A 93 2.92 -4.20 3.29
CA SER A 93 3.45 -5.24 2.41
C SER A 93 2.50 -6.43 2.24
N GLY A 94 1.36 -6.36 2.91
CA GLY A 94 0.34 -7.38 3.01
C GLY A 94 -0.34 -7.80 1.71
N LEU A 95 -1.17 -8.83 1.83
CA LEU A 95 -2.02 -9.39 0.78
C LEU A 95 -3.18 -8.47 0.43
N HIS A 96 -3.73 -7.74 1.41
CA HIS A 96 -4.87 -6.85 1.23
C HIS A 96 -4.82 -5.67 2.19
N THR A 97 -5.17 -4.49 1.69
CA THR A 97 -5.36 -3.27 2.49
C THR A 97 -6.64 -2.58 2.08
N SER A 98 -7.52 -2.28 3.03
CA SER A 98 -8.70 -1.44 2.82
C SER A 98 -8.83 -0.32 3.86
N ALA A 99 -9.18 0.88 3.42
CA ALA A 99 -9.46 2.04 4.27
C ALA A 99 -10.38 3.05 3.57
N GLN A 100 -10.95 4.00 4.32
CA GLN A 100 -11.58 5.18 3.74
C GLN A 100 -10.52 6.09 3.11
N SER A 101 -9.49 6.45 3.87
CA SER A 101 -8.40 7.31 3.40
C SER A 101 -7.10 7.00 4.12
N ILE A 102 -5.98 7.42 3.53
CA ILE A 102 -4.65 7.30 4.14
C ILE A 102 -3.98 8.69 4.15
N ASN A 103 -3.53 9.14 5.31
CA ASN A 103 -2.81 10.40 5.49
C ASN A 103 -1.48 10.17 6.20
N ALA A 104 -0.36 10.46 5.55
CA ALA A 104 0.95 10.28 6.19
C ALA A 104 2.06 11.23 5.74
N THR A 105 3.26 11.08 6.29
CA THR A 105 4.47 11.67 5.68
C THR A 105 4.95 10.83 4.51
N THR A 106 5.07 9.51 4.72
CA THR A 106 5.38 8.56 3.66
C THR A 106 4.41 7.38 3.66
N VAL A 107 4.05 6.93 2.47
CA VAL A 107 3.14 5.80 2.28
C VAL A 107 3.80 4.80 1.32
N SER A 108 3.86 3.52 1.69
CA SER A 108 4.32 2.43 0.86
C SER A 108 3.27 1.32 0.83
N LEU A 109 2.63 1.14 -0.32
CA LEU A 109 1.54 0.18 -0.48
C LEU A 109 1.95 -0.95 -1.43
N GLY A 110 1.73 -2.16 -0.94
CA GLY A 110 1.98 -3.42 -1.63
C GLY A 110 0.78 -3.84 -2.47
N GLN A 111 0.12 -4.92 -2.07
CA GLN A 111 -0.83 -5.66 -2.92
C GLN A 111 -2.29 -5.40 -2.55
N ASN A 112 -3.19 -5.50 -3.54
CA ASN A 112 -4.65 -5.43 -3.40
C ASN A 112 -5.14 -4.31 -2.47
N ILE A 113 -5.05 -3.09 -2.99
CA ILE A 113 -5.34 -1.86 -2.26
C ILE A 113 -6.76 -1.43 -2.61
N THR A 114 -7.58 -1.12 -1.62
CA THR A 114 -8.92 -0.54 -1.80
C THR A 114 -9.08 0.65 -0.86
N ILE A 115 -8.93 1.86 -1.39
CA ILE A 115 -9.07 3.12 -0.64
C ILE A 115 -10.22 3.90 -1.26
N GLN A 116 -11.13 4.45 -0.46
CA GLN A 116 -12.36 5.06 -0.97
C GLN A 116 -12.21 6.55 -1.34
N ASN A 117 -11.50 7.32 -0.51
CA ASN A 117 -11.47 8.78 -0.56
C ASN A 117 -10.07 9.37 -0.83
N GLY A 118 -9.08 8.53 -1.13
CA GLY A 118 -7.76 8.96 -1.58
C GLY A 118 -6.62 8.69 -0.60
N ILE A 119 -5.42 9.02 -1.06
CA ILE A 119 -4.16 8.84 -0.32
C ILE A 119 -3.40 10.15 -0.39
N THR A 120 -3.10 10.75 0.75
CA THR A 120 -2.29 11.97 0.82
C THR A 120 -1.01 11.70 1.62
N ALA A 121 0.13 12.09 1.07
CA ALA A 121 1.40 12.06 1.79
C ALA A 121 2.18 13.37 1.66
N SER A 122 2.72 13.88 2.76
CA SER A 122 3.46 15.15 2.74
C SER A 122 4.87 15.05 2.15
N LYS A 123 5.41 13.85 1.95
CA LYS A 123 6.73 13.63 1.33
C LYS A 123 6.66 12.71 0.11
N SER A 124 6.26 11.46 0.29
CA SER A 124 6.26 10.50 -0.83
C SER A 124 5.26 9.36 -0.71
N ILE A 125 4.81 8.87 -1.86
CA ILE A 125 4.00 7.65 -1.98
C ILE A 125 4.74 6.66 -2.88
N TYR A 126 4.77 5.40 -2.47
CA TYR A 126 5.33 4.29 -3.22
C TYR A 126 4.25 3.22 -3.43
N LEU A 127 3.89 2.95 -4.68
CA LEU A 127 2.84 1.99 -5.06
C LEU A 127 3.43 0.84 -5.86
N ILE A 128 3.13 -0.39 -5.46
CA ILE A 128 3.53 -1.58 -6.23
C ILE A 128 2.33 -2.12 -7.01
N LEU A 129 2.27 -1.79 -8.31
CA LEU A 129 1.24 -2.31 -9.21
C LEU A 129 1.70 -3.67 -9.76
N ASN A 130 0.90 -4.73 -9.57
CA ASN A 130 1.15 -6.03 -10.23
C ASN A 130 0.02 -6.30 -11.24
N PRO A 131 0.32 -6.40 -12.54
CA PRO A 131 -0.68 -6.47 -13.59
C PRO A 131 -1.52 -7.77 -13.65
N ARG A 132 -1.13 -8.85 -12.96
CA ARG A 132 -1.85 -10.16 -13.08
C ARG A 132 -2.80 -10.51 -11.96
N LYS A 133 -2.58 -9.98 -10.76
CA LYS A 133 -3.24 -10.50 -9.56
C LYS A 133 -3.73 -9.42 -8.60
N ARG A 134 -3.68 -8.15 -9.00
CA ARG A 134 -3.88 -7.06 -8.05
C ARG A 134 -4.83 -5.99 -8.53
N LYS A 135 -5.86 -5.75 -7.73
CA LYS A 135 -6.79 -4.64 -7.86
C LYS A 135 -6.25 -3.51 -6.98
N VAL A 136 -5.72 -2.46 -7.61
CA VAL A 136 -5.53 -1.18 -6.91
C VAL A 136 -6.74 -0.35 -7.28
N ARG A 137 -7.56 -0.06 -6.28
CA ARG A 137 -8.73 0.79 -6.39
C ARG A 137 -8.54 1.90 -5.39
N VAL A 138 -8.30 3.11 -5.89
CA VAL A 138 -8.27 4.30 -5.06
C VAL A 138 -9.32 5.23 -5.63
N GLY A 139 -10.43 5.40 -4.91
CA GLY A 139 -11.32 6.51 -5.14
C GLY A 139 -10.67 7.78 -4.62
N GLY A 140 -10.93 8.91 -5.26
CA GLY A 140 -10.25 10.18 -4.97
C GLY A 140 -8.81 10.26 -5.47
N ALA A 141 -8.13 11.33 -5.09
CA ALA A 141 -6.77 11.65 -5.55
C ALA A 141 -5.69 10.92 -4.74
N ILE A 142 -4.58 10.62 -5.41
CA ILE A 142 -3.31 10.19 -4.83
C ILE A 142 -2.36 11.38 -4.89
N GLU A 143 -2.08 11.99 -3.74
CA GLU A 143 -1.38 13.26 -3.66
C GLU A 143 -0.10 13.16 -2.83
N ALA A 144 1.03 13.50 -3.42
CA ALA A 144 2.28 13.72 -2.71
C ALA A 144 3.27 14.54 -3.54
N PRO A 145 4.28 15.18 -2.92
CA PRO A 145 5.35 15.83 -3.68
C PRO A 145 6.08 14.88 -4.64
N SER A 146 6.26 13.61 -4.24
CA SER A 146 6.88 12.57 -5.06
C SER A 146 6.06 11.28 -5.00
N ILE A 147 5.72 10.74 -6.17
CA ILE A 147 5.00 9.47 -6.29
C ILE A 147 5.85 8.52 -7.12
N THR A 148 6.11 7.34 -6.59
CA THR A 148 6.80 6.26 -7.31
C THR A 148 5.85 5.11 -7.54
N ILE A 149 5.63 4.76 -8.80
CA ILE A 149 4.89 3.57 -9.20
C ILE A 149 5.89 2.52 -9.66
N VAL A 150 5.79 1.32 -9.09
CA VAL A 150 6.65 0.19 -9.44
C VAL A 150 5.81 -0.91 -10.06
N PHE A 151 6.12 -1.22 -11.31
CA PHE A 151 5.50 -2.33 -12.00
C PHE A 151 6.19 -3.64 -11.60
N GLY A 152 5.50 -4.39 -10.73
CA GLY A 152 5.88 -5.73 -10.33
C GLY A 152 5.94 -6.65 -11.55
N VAL A 153 7.09 -7.28 -11.74
CA VAL A 153 7.46 -8.08 -12.90
C VAL A 153 6.62 -9.35 -12.98
N PHE A 154 6.31 -9.86 -14.19
CA PHE A 154 6.63 -11.25 -14.58
C PHE A 154 6.27 -11.61 -16.04
N PHE A 155 7.16 -12.45 -16.60
CA PHE A 155 7.11 -13.24 -17.82
C PHE A 155 5.70 -13.73 -18.18
N THR A 156 5.06 -13.12 -19.17
CA THR A 156 3.95 -13.77 -19.87
C THR A 156 4.59 -14.78 -20.82
N LYS A 157 3.94 -15.93 -21.06
CA LYS A 157 4.19 -16.74 -22.27
C LYS A 157 4.13 -15.89 -23.57
N TRP A 158 3.67 -14.64 -23.49
CA TRP A 158 3.79 -13.64 -24.55
C TRP A 158 5.21 -13.10 -24.77
N SER A 159 6.17 -13.21 -23.83
CA SER A 159 7.58 -13.00 -24.17
C SER A 159 8.10 -14.12 -25.08
N ASN A 160 7.48 -15.31 -25.02
CA ASN A 160 7.70 -16.33 -26.04
C ASN A 160 6.94 -15.98 -27.32
N LEU A 161 5.70 -15.48 -27.32
CA LEU A 161 5.08 -15.00 -28.57
C LEU A 161 5.84 -13.83 -29.21
N SER A 162 6.30 -12.83 -28.46
CA SER A 162 7.09 -11.73 -29.01
C SER A 162 8.44 -12.22 -29.53
N ASN A 163 9.06 -13.20 -28.87
CA ASN A 163 10.29 -13.85 -29.35
C ASN A 163 10.03 -14.80 -30.54
N ILE A 164 8.84 -15.39 -30.66
CA ILE A 164 8.43 -16.25 -31.78
C ILE A 164 8.07 -15.39 -33.00
N ILE A 165 7.41 -14.24 -32.78
CA ILE A 165 7.05 -13.25 -33.79
C ILE A 165 8.32 -12.51 -34.26
N SER A 166 9.20 -12.08 -33.36
CA SER A 166 10.47 -11.44 -33.74
C SER A 166 11.44 -12.41 -34.43
N LYS A 167 11.41 -13.71 -34.10
CA LYS A 167 12.12 -14.74 -34.87
C LYS A 167 11.54 -14.99 -36.26
N ARG A 168 10.23 -14.76 -36.48
CA ARG A 168 9.57 -14.95 -37.79
C ARG A 168 9.59 -13.72 -38.70
N ILE A 169 9.69 -12.51 -38.16
CA ILE A 169 9.58 -11.25 -38.92
C ILE A 169 10.95 -10.58 -39.18
N GLY A 170 12.05 -11.25 -38.81
CA GLY A 170 13.39 -10.67 -38.92
C GLY A 170 13.73 -9.80 -37.71
N SER A 171 15.02 -9.74 -37.42
CA SER A 171 15.67 -9.25 -36.18
C SER A 171 15.48 -7.77 -35.82
N GLY A 172 14.50 -7.07 -36.41
CA GLY A 172 14.29 -5.62 -36.27
C GLY A 172 13.07 -5.18 -35.45
N VAL A 173 12.08 -6.05 -35.20
CA VAL A 173 10.81 -5.60 -34.57
C VAL A 173 10.96 -5.49 -33.05
N ARG A 174 11.27 -4.29 -32.56
CA ARG A 174 11.29 -3.94 -31.13
C ARG A 174 9.86 -3.74 -30.62
N VAL A 175 9.33 -4.71 -29.87
CA VAL A 175 8.00 -4.63 -29.28
C VAL A 175 8.00 -3.66 -28.08
N LYS A 176 7.27 -2.55 -28.18
CA LYS A 176 6.97 -1.66 -27.04
C LYS A 176 6.05 -2.40 -26.06
N LYS A 177 6.33 -2.27 -24.76
CA LYS A 177 5.45 -2.80 -23.71
C LYS A 177 4.57 -1.69 -23.15
N GLY A 178 3.27 -1.82 -23.36
CA GLY A 178 2.25 -0.96 -22.77
C GLY A 178 2.04 -1.28 -21.29
N PHE A 179 2.10 -0.26 -20.43
CA PHE A 179 1.58 -0.28 -19.06
C PHE A 179 0.39 0.65 -18.99
N ASN A 180 -0.78 0.10 -18.66
CA ASN A 180 -1.97 0.90 -18.40
C ASN A 180 -2.03 1.26 -16.92
N ILE A 181 -2.07 2.56 -16.64
CA ILE A 181 -2.45 3.10 -15.34
C ILE A 181 -3.88 3.57 -15.53
N GLY A 182 -4.84 2.75 -15.12
CA GLY A 182 -6.26 3.01 -15.34
C GLY A 182 -6.97 3.38 -14.04
N ASN A 183 -7.88 4.36 -14.14
CA ASN A 183 -8.77 4.81 -13.08
C ASN A 183 -8.05 5.31 -11.82
N LEU A 184 -6.91 6.00 -11.99
CA LEU A 184 -6.24 6.70 -10.90
C LEU A 184 -6.28 8.21 -11.17
N SER A 185 -6.50 8.99 -10.11
CA SER A 185 -6.24 10.43 -10.10
C SER A 185 -4.96 10.67 -9.30
N ILE A 186 -3.93 11.23 -9.93
CA ILE A 186 -2.59 11.40 -9.35
C ILE A 186 -2.20 12.87 -9.45
N LYS A 187 -1.85 13.47 -8.31
CA LYS A 187 -1.33 14.84 -8.22
C LYS A 187 0.04 14.86 -7.56
N THR A 188 1.06 15.26 -8.30
CA THR A 188 2.45 15.23 -7.81
C THR A 188 3.35 16.27 -8.47
N LYS A 189 4.45 16.63 -7.81
CA LYS A 189 5.53 17.37 -8.49
C LYS A 189 6.36 16.43 -9.36
N LYS A 190 6.65 15.23 -8.86
CA LYS A 190 7.45 14.22 -9.57
C LYS A 190 6.78 12.85 -9.55
N LEU A 191 6.52 12.29 -10.72
CA LEU A 191 6.04 10.93 -10.91
C LEU A 191 7.17 10.07 -11.46
N THR A 192 7.65 9.11 -10.67
CA THR A 192 8.67 8.15 -11.10
C THR A 192 8.04 6.79 -11.37
N ILE A 193 8.31 6.23 -12.53
CA ILE A 193 7.80 4.93 -12.95
C ILE A 193 8.98 3.96 -13.06
N LYS A 194 9.03 2.99 -12.15
CA LYS A 194 10.08 1.97 -12.12
C LYS A 194 9.62 0.70 -12.83
N THR A 195 10.47 0.22 -13.71
CA THR A 195 10.21 -0.92 -14.60
C THR A 195 11.49 -1.71 -14.83
N ARG A 196 11.41 -3.02 -15.07
CA ARG A 196 12.58 -3.81 -15.48
C ARG A 196 12.94 -3.64 -16.96
N HIS A 197 12.06 -3.02 -17.73
CA HIS A 197 12.30 -2.77 -19.14
C HIS A 197 13.03 -1.46 -19.33
N PRO A 198 13.97 -1.40 -20.28
CA PRO A 198 14.58 -0.14 -20.68
C PRO A 198 13.52 0.90 -21.04
N PRO A 199 13.67 2.19 -20.67
CA PRO A 199 12.64 3.21 -20.88
C PRO A 199 12.21 3.32 -22.34
N GLU A 200 13.12 3.14 -23.30
CA GLU A 200 12.84 3.20 -24.74
C GLU A 200 11.92 2.07 -25.25
N ARG A 201 11.67 1.06 -24.42
CA ARG A 201 10.80 -0.08 -24.73
C ARG A 201 9.47 -0.03 -23.97
N VAL A 202 9.20 1.07 -23.29
CA VAL A 202 8.06 1.23 -22.38
C VAL A 202 7.14 2.30 -22.93
N GLU A 203 5.87 1.95 -23.07
CA GLU A 203 4.80 2.88 -23.40
C GLU A 203 3.83 2.90 -22.23
N ILE A 204 3.44 4.09 -21.80
CA ILE A 204 2.59 4.27 -20.63
C ILE A 204 1.30 4.92 -21.10
N ASP A 205 0.21 4.21 -20.85
CA ASP A 205 -1.12 4.64 -21.22
C ASP A 205 -1.83 5.20 -19.99
N PHE A 206 -2.16 6.49 -20.07
CA PHE A 206 -2.90 7.25 -19.07
C PHE A 206 -4.32 7.61 -19.52
N SER A 207 -4.81 7.06 -20.65
CA SER A 207 -6.08 7.46 -21.28
C SER A 207 -7.30 7.43 -20.36
N ASN A 208 -7.28 6.62 -19.30
CA ASN A 208 -8.34 6.50 -18.30
C ASN A 208 -7.91 6.98 -16.91
N SER A 209 -6.93 7.88 -16.83
CA SER A 209 -6.42 8.43 -15.57
C SER A 209 -6.28 9.94 -15.66
N ASP A 210 -6.42 10.60 -14.51
CA ASP A 210 -6.25 12.03 -14.35
C ASP A 210 -4.88 12.28 -13.70
N ILE A 211 -3.88 12.69 -14.49
CA ILE A 211 -2.49 12.79 -14.05
C ILE A 211 -2.02 14.25 -14.11
N GLU A 212 -1.92 14.87 -12.94
CA GLU A 212 -1.29 16.18 -12.76
C GLU A 212 0.14 15.99 -12.21
N ALA A 213 1.13 15.89 -13.11
CA ALA A 213 2.55 15.78 -12.75
C ALA A 213 3.41 16.83 -13.45
N LYS A 214 4.29 17.53 -12.70
CA LYS A 214 5.25 18.49 -13.31
C LYS A 214 6.41 17.79 -14.03
N GLU A 215 6.84 16.65 -13.52
CA GLU A 215 7.92 15.83 -14.05
C GLU A 215 7.49 14.37 -14.05
N ILE A 216 7.70 13.67 -15.17
CA ILE A 216 7.50 12.22 -15.28
C ILE A 216 8.82 11.58 -15.70
N GLU A 217 9.30 10.64 -14.90
CA GLU A 217 10.56 9.93 -15.12
C GLU A 217 10.31 8.43 -15.20
N ILE A 218 10.89 7.76 -16.20
CA ILE A 218 10.86 6.30 -16.32
C ILE A 218 12.27 5.77 -16.02
N VAL A 219 12.38 4.95 -14.98
CA VAL A 219 13.66 4.41 -14.51
C VAL A 219 13.69 2.90 -14.68
N GLN A 220 14.72 2.41 -15.36
CA GLN A 220 15.00 0.98 -15.40
C GLN A 220 15.59 0.51 -14.07
N VAL A 221 14.99 -0.49 -13.46
CA VAL A 221 15.54 -1.21 -12.31
C VAL A 221 16.07 -2.57 -12.75
N HIS A 222 17.24 -2.93 -12.24
CA HIS A 222 17.90 -4.21 -12.50
C HIS A 222 17.33 -5.31 -11.58
#